data_AF-A0AA39JYS6-F1
#
_entry.id   AF-A0AA39JYS6-F1
#
_cell.length_a   1.000
_cell.length_b   1.000
_cell.length_c   1.000
_cell.angle_alpha   90.00
_cell.angle_beta   90.00
_cell.angle_gamma   90.00
#
_symmetry.space_group_name_H-M   'P 1'
#
loop_
_entity.id
_entity.type
_entity.pdbx_description
1 polymer ?
#
loop_
_entity_poly.entity_id
_entity_poly.type
_entity_poly.pdbx_seq_one_letter_code
_entity_poly.pdbx_strand_id
1 'polypeptide(L)'
;MNSTSGAQLATDTVPTMQYSVVAQSFVALFCVYHLLAPHFTTSKQLSWIITTIVSCIMTFTSLPFLWKFVTNYSVKNVTHIPYLAVPANRFFQAYLACDLMTGTIYYRSQISIVTGWFHHILYIMIVEIAIRRSFAHVFCLCCIMEFPTFILGLGSLYPSLRSNVFFALSFFATRIVLHLMLCISYYLPNNRLYATNGSFIPAILLTLVFPLHAMWFHACIKGFARRGAKARSGVALPPSTEGTAHLPPVITIEHDYHYKHVSDSTSLRSRLIPHAIRRPYNYYRWRLSQRRQAVRQYWQTRTRGVYELLPERDRVFEYVGLGRGSATRAAA
;
A
#
# COMPACT_ATOMS: atom_id res chain seq x y z
N MET A 1 -55.34 -7.34 -26.76
CA MET A 1 -54.55 -8.47 -26.23
C MET A 1 -53.14 -8.33 -26.78
N ASN A 2 -52.25 -7.65 -26.05
CA ASN A 2 -50.88 -7.41 -26.49
C ASN A 2 -49.94 -8.40 -25.79
N SER A 3 -49.18 -9.11 -26.61
CA SER A 3 -48.21 -10.13 -26.25
C SER A 3 -47.02 -9.54 -25.47
N THR A 4 -46.94 -9.84 -24.17
CA THR A 4 -45.71 -9.71 -23.39
C THR A 4 -44.92 -11.01 -23.50
N SER A 5 -44.20 -11.16 -24.61
CA SER A 5 -43.30 -12.30 -24.85
C SER A 5 -41.85 -11.81 -24.75
N GLY A 6 -41.09 -12.35 -23.78
CA GLY A 6 -39.64 -12.46 -23.94
C GLY A 6 -38.75 -11.42 -23.25
N ALA A 7 -38.96 -11.13 -21.97
CA ALA A 7 -37.84 -10.65 -21.14
C ALA A 7 -36.96 -11.86 -20.77
N GLN A 8 -36.03 -12.21 -21.66
CA GLN A 8 -35.05 -13.26 -21.43
C GLN A 8 -34.22 -12.97 -20.18
N LEU A 9 -34.26 -13.95 -19.29
CA LEU A 9 -33.51 -14.13 -18.04
C LEU A 9 -32.00 -14.19 -18.32
N ALA A 10 -31.36 -13.04 -18.53
CA ALA A 10 -29.92 -12.90 -18.77
C ALA A 10 -29.16 -12.44 -17.51
N THR A 11 -29.53 -12.92 -16.32
CA THR A 11 -29.01 -12.38 -15.04
C THR A 11 -28.02 -13.27 -14.28
N ASP A 12 -27.79 -14.53 -14.67
CA ASP A 12 -27.14 -15.48 -13.75
C ASP A 12 -25.67 -15.84 -14.06
N THR A 13 -25.10 -15.39 -15.18
CA THR A 13 -23.69 -15.71 -15.55
C THR A 13 -22.67 -14.64 -15.16
N VAL A 14 -23.12 -13.44 -14.78
CA VAL A 14 -22.25 -12.33 -14.39
C VAL A 14 -21.59 -12.51 -13.00
N PRO A 15 -22.21 -13.15 -11.97
CA PRO A 15 -21.59 -13.24 -10.64
C PRO A 15 -20.35 -14.13 -10.58
N THR A 16 -20.34 -15.27 -11.26
CA THR A 16 -19.25 -16.27 -11.17
C THR A 16 -17.96 -15.78 -11.84
N MET A 17 -18.07 -15.08 -12.97
CA MET A 17 -16.92 -14.46 -13.64
C MET A 17 -16.26 -13.35 -12.80
N GLN A 18 -16.95 -12.71 -11.86
CA GLN A 18 -16.36 -11.61 -11.08
C GLN A 18 -15.44 -12.11 -9.97
N TYR A 19 -15.82 -13.19 -9.28
CA TYR A 19 -14.99 -13.76 -8.21
C TYR A 19 -13.72 -14.43 -8.76
N SER A 20 -13.80 -15.01 -9.95
CA SER A 20 -12.62 -15.57 -10.61
C SER A 20 -11.58 -14.49 -10.90
N VAL A 21 -11.99 -13.29 -11.35
CA VAL A 21 -11.07 -12.17 -11.59
C VAL A 21 -10.33 -11.75 -10.33
N VAL A 22 -10.99 -11.68 -9.17
CA VAL A 22 -10.33 -11.33 -7.90
C VAL A 22 -9.28 -12.37 -7.54
N ALA A 23 -9.66 -13.66 -7.56
CA ALA A 23 -8.74 -14.74 -7.20
C ALA A 23 -7.55 -14.85 -8.17
N GLN A 24 -7.80 -14.77 -9.48
CA GLN A 24 -6.76 -14.80 -10.51
C GLN A 24 -5.81 -13.60 -10.38
N SER A 25 -6.35 -12.40 -10.19
CA SER A 25 -5.55 -11.18 -10.00
C SER A 25 -4.70 -11.26 -8.74
N PHE A 26 -5.26 -11.77 -7.64
CA PHE A 26 -4.55 -11.94 -6.38
C PHE A 26 -3.36 -12.90 -6.52
N VAL A 27 -3.59 -14.07 -7.13
CA VAL A 27 -2.54 -15.06 -7.39
C VAL A 27 -1.47 -14.48 -8.31
N ALA A 28 -1.88 -13.81 -9.39
CA ALA A 28 -0.96 -13.18 -10.33
C ALA A 28 -0.08 -12.11 -9.65
N LEU A 29 -0.68 -11.21 -8.86
CA LEU A 29 0.04 -10.17 -8.12
C LEU A 29 1.00 -10.76 -7.09
N PHE A 30 0.59 -11.82 -6.39
CA PHE A 30 1.43 -12.51 -5.43
C PHE A 30 2.63 -13.20 -6.10
N CYS A 31 2.40 -13.86 -7.26
CA CYS A 31 3.48 -14.42 -8.07
C CYS A 31 4.43 -13.33 -8.56
N VAL A 32 3.92 -12.22 -9.11
CA VAL A 32 4.73 -11.08 -9.56
C VAL A 32 5.56 -10.51 -8.41
N TYR A 33 4.99 -10.36 -7.22
CA TYR A 33 5.74 -9.94 -6.03
C TYR A 33 6.93 -10.87 -5.77
N HIS A 34 6.72 -12.18 -5.77
CA HIS A 34 7.78 -13.15 -5.51
C HIS A 34 8.84 -13.24 -6.60
N LEU A 35 8.46 -12.99 -7.85
CA LEU A 35 9.40 -12.90 -8.96
C LEU A 35 10.29 -11.65 -8.86
N LEU A 36 9.72 -10.52 -8.43
CA LEU A 36 10.45 -9.24 -8.39
C LEU A 36 11.18 -8.99 -7.06
N ALA A 37 10.70 -9.53 -5.95
CA ALA A 37 11.27 -9.32 -4.62
C ALA A 37 12.79 -9.58 -4.52
N PRO A 38 13.38 -10.61 -5.17
CA PRO A 38 14.83 -10.83 -5.14
C PRO A 38 15.67 -9.68 -5.69
N HIS A 39 15.10 -8.79 -6.50
CA HIS A 39 15.79 -7.62 -7.06
C HIS A 39 15.86 -6.43 -6.11
N PHE A 40 15.20 -6.50 -4.94
CA PHE A 40 15.12 -5.40 -3.99
C PHE A 40 15.54 -5.87 -2.60
N THR A 41 16.40 -5.08 -1.95
CA THR A 41 17.01 -5.48 -0.67
C THR A 41 16.31 -4.87 0.54
N THR A 42 15.75 -3.67 0.40
CA THR A 42 15.18 -2.94 1.52
C THR A 42 13.69 -3.26 1.70
N SER A 43 13.22 -3.35 2.95
CA SER A 43 11.79 -3.54 3.24
C SER A 43 10.91 -2.45 2.65
N LYS A 44 11.45 -1.24 2.51
CA LYS A 44 10.78 -0.12 1.85
C LYS A 44 10.60 -0.38 0.36
N GLN A 45 11.63 -0.79 -0.36
CA GLN A 45 11.48 -1.12 -1.79
C GLN A 45 10.50 -2.27 -1.97
N LEU A 46 10.60 -3.32 -1.16
CA LEU A 46 9.68 -4.46 -1.20
C LEU A 46 8.22 -4.02 -1.05
N SER A 47 7.91 -3.08 -0.14
CA SER A 47 6.55 -2.58 0.03
C SER A 47 6.00 -1.76 -1.15
N TRP A 48 6.87 -1.32 -2.06
CA TRP A 48 6.46 -0.52 -3.22
C TRP A 48 6.30 -1.32 -4.51
N ILE A 49 6.68 -2.60 -4.57
CA ILE A 49 6.66 -3.40 -5.81
C ILE A 49 5.26 -3.46 -6.41
N ILE A 50 4.32 -4.09 -5.71
CA ILE A 50 2.96 -4.29 -6.22
C ILE A 50 2.18 -2.98 -6.30
N THR A 51 2.38 -2.07 -5.35
CA THR A 51 1.76 -0.74 -5.34
C THR A 51 2.16 0.07 -6.57
N THR A 52 3.42 0.03 -7.00
CA THR A 52 3.87 0.74 -8.21
C THR A 52 3.24 0.16 -9.47
N ILE A 53 3.20 -1.18 -9.59
CA ILE A 53 2.61 -1.86 -10.75
C ILE A 53 1.11 -1.57 -10.85
N VAL A 54 0.39 -1.70 -9.74
CA VAL A 54 -1.06 -1.52 -9.71
C VAL A 54 -1.43 -0.05 -9.94
N SER A 55 -0.75 0.89 -9.29
CA SER A 55 -1.01 2.33 -9.51
C SER A 55 -0.76 2.74 -10.98
N CYS A 56 0.24 2.14 -11.64
CA CYS A 56 0.45 2.31 -13.08
C CYS A 56 -0.75 1.81 -13.90
N ILE A 57 -1.16 0.55 -13.69
CA ILE A 57 -2.29 -0.07 -14.42
C ILE A 57 -3.59 0.72 -14.20
N MET A 58 -3.89 1.11 -12.95
CA MET A 58 -5.09 1.86 -12.61
C MET A 58 -5.07 3.27 -13.20
N THR A 59 -3.91 3.92 -13.27
CA THR A 59 -3.73 5.20 -13.95
C THR A 59 -4.10 5.07 -15.43
N PHE A 60 -3.54 4.10 -16.15
CA PHE A 60 -3.84 3.91 -17.57
C PHE A 60 -5.29 3.50 -17.82
N THR A 61 -5.84 2.65 -16.96
CA THR A 61 -7.24 2.20 -17.05
C THR A 61 -8.23 3.35 -16.86
N SER A 62 -7.86 4.40 -16.11
CA SER A 62 -8.70 5.58 -15.89
C SER A 62 -8.81 6.49 -17.12
N LEU A 63 -7.88 6.42 -18.08
CA LEU A 63 -7.76 7.40 -19.17
C LEU A 63 -9.01 7.52 -20.05
N PRO A 64 -9.70 6.43 -20.47
CA PRO A 64 -10.93 6.57 -21.25
C PRO A 64 -12.03 7.35 -20.51
N PHE A 65 -12.14 7.15 -19.20
CA PHE A 65 -13.11 7.85 -18.35
C PHE A 65 -12.72 9.32 -18.13
N LEU A 66 -11.44 9.56 -17.85
CA LEU A 66 -10.89 10.91 -17.67
C LEU A 66 -11.03 11.74 -18.94
N TRP A 67 -10.71 11.18 -20.11
CA TRP A 67 -10.82 11.85 -21.39
C TRP A 67 -12.23 12.42 -21.61
N LYS A 68 -13.24 11.62 -21.32
CA LYS A 68 -14.66 12.00 -21.45
C LYS A 68 -15.07 13.05 -20.42
N PHE A 69 -14.54 12.97 -19.20
CA PHE A 69 -14.75 13.99 -18.18
C PHE A 69 -14.13 15.34 -18.60
N VAL A 70 -12.86 15.36 -19.01
CA VAL A 70 -12.13 16.59 -19.35
C VAL A 70 -12.71 17.26 -20.60
N THR A 71 -13.08 16.49 -21.63
CA THR A 71 -13.64 17.04 -22.87
C THR A 71 -15.02 17.69 -22.68
N ASN A 72 -15.78 17.30 -21.65
CA ASN A 72 -17.13 17.80 -21.45
C ASN A 72 -17.33 18.55 -20.12
N TYR A 73 -16.30 18.66 -19.29
CA TYR A 73 -16.30 19.27 -17.96
C TYR A 73 -17.46 18.83 -17.05
N SER A 74 -17.93 17.59 -17.20
CA SER A 74 -19.08 17.08 -16.44
C SER A 74 -19.05 15.57 -16.30
N VAL A 75 -19.35 15.10 -15.09
CA VAL A 75 -19.44 13.66 -14.76
C VAL A 75 -20.61 12.96 -15.46
N LYS A 76 -21.62 13.71 -15.94
CA LYS A 76 -22.76 13.15 -16.68
C LYS A 76 -22.36 12.45 -17.98
N ASN A 77 -21.22 12.84 -18.54
CA ASN A 77 -20.72 12.37 -19.83
C ASN A 77 -19.64 11.29 -19.69
N VAL A 78 -19.32 10.87 -18.46
CA VAL A 78 -18.35 9.81 -18.20
C VAL A 78 -18.91 8.51 -18.76
N THR A 79 -18.16 7.88 -19.67
CA THR A 79 -18.66 6.71 -20.40
C THR A 79 -18.85 5.51 -19.48
N HIS A 80 -19.98 4.83 -19.63
CA HIS A 80 -20.29 3.61 -18.91
C HIS A 80 -19.70 2.41 -19.66
N ILE A 81 -18.52 1.95 -19.25
CA ILE A 81 -17.80 0.83 -19.89
C ILE A 81 -17.71 -0.35 -18.89
N PRO A 82 -18.80 -1.11 -18.65
CA PRO A 82 -18.86 -2.08 -17.56
C PRO A 82 -17.86 -3.24 -17.71
N TYR A 83 -17.58 -3.67 -18.95
CA TYR A 83 -16.62 -4.74 -19.25
C TYR A 83 -15.16 -4.36 -18.93
N LEU A 84 -14.86 -3.06 -18.80
CA LEU A 84 -13.56 -2.57 -18.34
C LEU A 84 -13.61 -2.19 -16.86
N ALA A 85 -14.62 -1.44 -16.46
CA ALA A 85 -14.70 -0.86 -15.13
C ALA A 85 -14.87 -1.90 -14.02
N VAL A 86 -15.70 -2.93 -14.24
CA VAL A 86 -15.93 -3.96 -13.22
C VAL A 86 -14.68 -4.81 -13.00
N PRO A 87 -14.02 -5.38 -14.04
CA PRO A 87 -12.78 -6.12 -13.85
C PRO A 87 -11.65 -5.27 -13.26
N ALA A 88 -11.50 -4.01 -13.66
CA ALA A 88 -10.49 -3.11 -13.09
C ALA A 88 -10.69 -2.88 -11.59
N ASN A 89 -11.94 -2.67 -11.16
CA ASN A 89 -12.28 -2.55 -9.75
C ASN A 89 -12.01 -3.84 -8.96
N ARG A 90 -12.34 -5.01 -9.54
CA ARG A 90 -12.03 -6.32 -8.94
C ARG A 90 -10.52 -6.58 -8.84
N PHE A 91 -9.76 -6.20 -9.86
CA PHE A 91 -8.30 -6.22 -9.86
C PHE A 91 -7.74 -5.32 -8.74
N PHE A 92 -8.28 -4.11 -8.57
CA PHE A 92 -7.88 -3.22 -7.49
C PHE A 92 -8.19 -3.79 -6.10
N GLN A 93 -9.35 -4.43 -5.89
CA GLN A 93 -9.65 -5.15 -4.64
C GLN A 93 -8.65 -6.27 -4.37
N ALA A 94 -8.29 -7.06 -5.40
CA ALA A 94 -7.31 -8.12 -5.27
C ALA A 94 -5.92 -7.57 -4.87
N TYR A 95 -5.52 -6.43 -5.43
CA TYR A 95 -4.34 -5.70 -5.01
C TYR A 95 -4.39 -5.32 -3.53
N LEU A 96 -5.47 -4.71 -3.06
CA LEU A 96 -5.56 -4.25 -1.67
C LEU A 96 -5.43 -5.43 -0.69
N ALA A 97 -6.04 -6.56 -1.01
CA ALA A 97 -5.90 -7.79 -0.23
C ALA A 97 -4.47 -8.37 -0.31
N CYS A 98 -3.86 -8.36 -1.49
CA CYS A 98 -2.51 -8.86 -1.72
C CYS A 98 -1.46 -8.01 -0.97
N ASP A 99 -1.59 -6.68 -0.95
CA ASP A 99 -0.68 -5.78 -0.24
C ASP A 99 -0.77 -5.94 1.28
N LEU A 100 -1.97 -6.11 1.83
CA LEU A 100 -2.14 -6.44 3.25
C LEU A 100 -1.51 -7.80 3.60
N MET A 101 -1.69 -8.82 2.76
CA MET A 101 -1.10 -10.13 3.01
C MET A 101 0.43 -10.10 2.90
N THR A 102 0.96 -9.60 1.79
CA THR A 102 2.42 -9.54 1.57
C THR A 102 3.08 -8.64 2.60
N GLY A 103 2.50 -7.50 2.93
CA GLY A 103 3.09 -6.61 3.92
C GLY A 103 2.97 -7.11 5.35
N THR A 104 1.96 -7.91 5.72
CA THR A 104 1.96 -8.56 7.04
C THR A 104 3.03 -9.64 7.17
N ILE A 105 3.37 -10.32 6.06
CA ILE A 105 4.36 -11.39 6.05
C ILE A 105 5.79 -10.85 5.91
N TYR A 106 6.04 -9.94 4.97
CA TYR A 106 7.39 -9.57 4.51
C TYR A 106 7.86 -8.19 4.98
N TYR A 107 6.96 -7.20 5.10
CA TYR A 107 7.33 -5.81 5.40
C TYR A 107 6.41 -5.16 6.44
N ARG A 108 6.16 -5.86 7.55
CA ARG A 108 5.20 -5.43 8.59
C ARG A 108 5.48 -4.04 9.16
N SER A 109 6.75 -3.62 9.18
CA SER A 109 7.16 -2.29 9.64
C SER A 109 6.76 -1.15 8.70
N GLN A 110 6.33 -1.45 7.47
CA GLN A 110 5.89 -0.46 6.48
C GLN A 110 4.37 -0.29 6.44
N ILE A 111 3.59 -1.24 6.99
CA ILE A 111 2.13 -1.10 7.08
C ILE A 111 1.76 -0.30 8.33
N SER A 112 1.38 0.96 8.15
CA SER A 112 0.79 1.75 9.23
C SER A 112 -0.68 1.39 9.47
N ILE A 113 -1.21 1.66 10.66
CA ILE A 113 -2.62 1.39 10.99
C ILE A 113 -3.56 2.22 10.11
N VAL A 114 -3.29 3.52 9.96
CA VAL A 114 -4.18 4.45 9.26
C VAL A 114 -4.01 4.38 7.75
N THR A 115 -2.77 4.46 7.26
CA THR A 115 -2.48 4.51 5.82
C THR A 115 -2.37 3.13 5.18
N GLY A 116 -2.09 2.09 5.97
CA GLY A 116 -2.11 0.69 5.54
C GLY A 116 -3.48 0.09 5.81
N TRP A 117 -3.70 -0.45 7.00
CA TRP A 117 -4.89 -1.25 7.33
C TRP A 117 -6.23 -0.57 7.06
N PHE A 118 -6.46 0.57 7.71
CA PHE A 118 -7.75 1.25 7.63
C PHE A 118 -8.04 1.71 6.20
N HIS A 119 -7.06 2.33 5.54
CA HIS A 119 -7.18 2.74 4.14
C HIS A 119 -7.52 1.57 3.22
N HIS A 120 -6.78 0.46 3.28
CA HIS A 120 -7.00 -0.66 2.37
C HIS A 120 -8.36 -1.34 2.62
N ILE A 121 -8.75 -1.57 3.88
CA ILE A 121 -10.05 -2.14 4.22
C ILE A 121 -11.19 -1.22 3.76
N LEU A 122 -11.06 0.09 4.00
CA LEU A 122 -12.05 1.08 3.57
C LEU A 122 -12.22 1.07 2.04
N TYR A 123 -11.12 1.03 1.28
CA TYR A 123 -11.20 0.99 -0.17
C TYR A 123 -11.76 -0.33 -0.71
N ILE A 124 -11.51 -1.48 -0.07
CA ILE A 124 -12.18 -2.74 -0.42
C ILE A 124 -13.70 -2.58 -0.35
N MET A 125 -14.21 -1.95 0.73
CA MET A 125 -15.64 -1.70 0.92
C MET A 125 -16.20 -0.66 -0.07
N ILE A 126 -15.50 0.45 -0.28
CA ILE A 126 -15.91 1.50 -1.25
C ILE A 126 -16.05 0.91 -2.65
N VAL A 127 -15.07 0.11 -3.07
CA VAL A 127 -15.08 -0.53 -4.39
C VAL A 127 -16.21 -1.56 -4.50
N GLU A 128 -16.48 -2.32 -3.44
CA GLU A 128 -17.60 -3.26 -3.41
C GLU A 128 -18.95 -2.54 -3.58
N ILE A 129 -19.14 -1.43 -2.85
CA ILE A 129 -20.33 -0.58 -2.98
C ILE A 129 -20.43 -0.02 -4.40
N ALA A 130 -19.32 0.45 -4.97
CA ALA A 130 -19.29 0.98 -6.34
C ALA A 130 -19.71 -0.08 -7.36
N ILE A 131 -19.24 -1.33 -7.23
CA ILE A 131 -19.67 -2.42 -8.13
C ILE A 131 -21.15 -2.74 -7.94
N ARG A 132 -21.60 -2.96 -6.68
CA ARG A 132 -22.99 -3.36 -6.39
C ARG A 132 -24.03 -2.32 -6.79
N ARG A 133 -23.66 -1.03 -6.81
CA ARG A 133 -24.53 0.08 -7.20
C ARG A 133 -24.33 0.52 -8.65
N SER A 134 -23.58 -0.23 -9.47
CA SER A 134 -23.26 0.12 -10.86
C SER A 134 -22.52 1.45 -11.03
N PHE A 135 -21.73 1.86 -10.03
CA PHE A 135 -20.86 3.03 -10.03
C PHE A 135 -19.38 2.68 -10.29
N ALA A 136 -19.09 1.50 -10.86
CA ALA A 136 -17.72 1.07 -11.10
C ALA A 136 -16.93 2.06 -11.98
N HIS A 137 -17.59 2.65 -12.97
CA HIS A 137 -17.03 3.67 -13.87
C HIS A 137 -16.62 4.96 -13.11
N VAL A 138 -17.36 5.33 -12.05
CA VAL A 138 -17.01 6.47 -11.19
C VAL A 138 -15.70 6.22 -10.45
N PHE A 139 -15.53 5.00 -9.91
CA PHE A 139 -14.29 4.62 -9.26
C PHE A 139 -13.13 4.58 -10.25
N CYS A 140 -13.33 4.01 -11.45
CA CYS A 140 -12.31 4.00 -12.51
C CYS A 140 -11.91 5.41 -12.96
N LEU A 141 -12.83 6.38 -13.03
CA LEU A 141 -12.47 7.79 -13.23
C LEU A 141 -11.54 8.30 -12.12
N CYS A 142 -11.86 7.97 -10.87
CA CYS A 142 -11.07 8.37 -9.71
C CYS A 142 -9.67 7.72 -9.68
N CYS A 143 -9.46 6.61 -10.38
CA CYS A 143 -8.17 5.92 -10.41
C CYS A 143 -7.03 6.73 -11.03
N ILE A 144 -7.30 7.81 -11.76
CA ILE A 144 -6.26 8.78 -12.16
C ILE A 144 -5.52 9.37 -10.94
N MET A 145 -6.17 9.40 -9.78
CA MET A 145 -5.56 9.81 -8.51
C MET A 145 -4.47 8.84 -8.02
N GLU A 146 -4.26 7.70 -8.67
CA GLU A 146 -3.12 6.82 -8.41
C GLU A 146 -1.84 7.26 -9.13
N PHE A 147 -1.90 8.20 -10.06
CA PHE A 147 -0.73 8.69 -10.78
C PHE A 147 0.39 9.23 -9.85
N PRO A 148 0.10 10.02 -8.79
CA PRO A 148 1.12 10.42 -7.82
C PRO A 148 1.69 9.24 -7.04
N THR A 149 0.87 8.22 -6.73
CA THR A 149 1.32 6.98 -6.07
C THR A 149 2.31 6.23 -6.96
N PHE A 150 2.02 6.16 -8.27
CA PHE A 150 2.93 5.55 -9.24
C PHE A 150 4.28 6.26 -9.27
N ILE A 151 4.29 7.60 -9.34
CA ILE A 151 5.54 8.39 -9.31
C ILE A 151 6.31 8.16 -8.01
N LEU A 152 5.62 8.15 -6.87
CA LEU A 152 6.23 7.91 -5.56
C LEU A 152 6.80 6.51 -5.43
N GLY A 153 6.07 5.51 -5.93
CA GLY A 153 6.49 4.11 -5.94
C GLY A 153 7.71 3.90 -6.82
N LEU A 154 7.70 4.46 -8.03
CA LEU A 154 8.83 4.40 -8.95
C LEU A 154 10.10 5.02 -8.34
N GLY A 155 9.98 6.21 -7.73
CA GLY A 155 11.09 6.85 -7.02
C GLY A 155 11.49 6.17 -5.70
N SER A 156 10.69 5.23 -5.20
CA SER A 156 11.02 4.40 -4.04
C SER A 156 11.72 3.10 -4.43
N LEU A 157 11.37 2.53 -5.59
CA LEU A 157 12.07 1.38 -6.18
C LEU A 157 13.41 1.77 -6.78
N TYR A 158 13.44 2.88 -7.53
CA TYR A 158 14.62 3.42 -8.22
C TYR A 158 14.88 4.85 -7.77
N PRO A 159 15.72 5.07 -6.74
CA PRO A 159 15.99 6.41 -6.20
C PRO A 159 16.50 7.43 -7.24
N SER A 160 17.17 6.97 -8.29
CA SER A 160 17.63 7.81 -9.41
C SER A 160 16.49 8.48 -10.19
N LEU A 161 15.29 7.88 -10.20
CA LEU A 161 14.10 8.40 -10.87
C LEU A 161 13.28 9.34 -9.99
N ARG A 162 13.70 9.57 -8.74
CA ARG A 162 12.91 10.30 -7.75
C ARG A 162 12.89 11.80 -8.04
N SER A 163 11.74 12.31 -8.46
CA SER A 163 11.47 13.76 -8.53
C SER A 163 10.41 14.18 -7.51
N ASN A 164 10.85 14.90 -6.48
CA ASN A 164 10.00 15.43 -5.43
C ASN A 164 8.99 16.47 -5.97
N VAL A 165 9.41 17.33 -6.90
CA VAL A 165 8.56 18.37 -7.50
C VAL A 165 7.48 17.75 -8.38
N PHE A 166 7.85 16.78 -9.21
CA PHE A 166 6.90 16.10 -10.10
C PHE A 166 5.84 15.32 -9.31
N PHE A 167 6.26 14.65 -8.23
CA PHE A 167 5.32 14.04 -7.28
C PHE A 167 4.36 15.06 -6.67
N ALA A 168 4.86 16.20 -6.22
CA ALA A 168 4.03 17.22 -5.56
C ALA A 168 3.01 17.86 -6.50
N LEU A 169 3.44 18.19 -7.72
CA LEU A 169 2.57 18.77 -8.75
C LEU A 169 1.48 17.78 -9.19
N SER A 170 1.85 16.53 -9.42
CA SER A 170 0.88 15.49 -9.78
C SER A 170 -0.11 15.23 -8.64
N PHE A 171 0.35 15.17 -7.39
CA PHE A 171 -0.50 15.03 -6.21
C PHE A 171 -1.50 16.19 -6.11
N PHE A 172 -1.03 17.42 -6.23
CA PHE A 172 -1.89 18.60 -6.17
C PHE A 172 -2.95 18.58 -7.29
N ALA A 173 -2.52 18.32 -8.54
CA ALA A 173 -3.42 18.31 -9.68
C ALA A 173 -4.51 17.24 -9.56
N THR A 174 -4.15 15.99 -9.24
CA THR A 174 -5.11 14.87 -9.26
C THR A 174 -5.84 14.68 -7.93
N ARG A 175 -5.15 14.72 -6.79
CA ARG A 175 -5.73 14.40 -5.47
C ARG A 175 -6.34 15.60 -4.74
N ILE A 176 -6.01 16.83 -5.16
CA ILE A 176 -6.58 18.06 -4.59
C ILE A 176 -7.54 18.71 -5.58
N VAL A 177 -7.03 19.22 -6.71
CA VAL A 177 -7.83 20.00 -7.66
C VAL A 177 -8.91 19.15 -8.32
N LEU A 178 -8.51 18.08 -9.02
CA LEU A 178 -9.46 17.19 -9.68
C LEU A 178 -10.42 16.54 -8.68
N HIS A 179 -9.94 16.09 -7.52
CA HIS A 179 -10.79 15.51 -6.50
C HIS A 179 -11.88 16.49 -6.02
N LEU A 180 -11.54 17.76 -5.77
CA LEU A 180 -12.51 18.79 -5.40
C LEU A 180 -13.52 19.06 -6.53
N MET A 181 -13.05 19.10 -7.78
CA MET A 181 -13.93 19.24 -8.95
C MET A 181 -14.92 18.07 -9.04
N LEU A 182 -14.47 16.83 -8.78
CA LEU A 182 -15.34 15.65 -8.75
C LEU A 182 -16.35 15.73 -7.61
N CYS A 183 -15.94 16.13 -6.40
CA CYS A 183 -16.86 16.37 -5.28
C CYS A 183 -18.00 17.32 -5.69
N ILE A 184 -17.65 18.51 -6.18
CA ILE A 184 -18.63 19.52 -6.62
C ILE A 184 -19.51 18.93 -7.75
N SER A 185 -18.90 18.27 -8.73
CA SER A 185 -19.61 17.71 -9.87
C SER A 185 -20.68 16.69 -9.48
N TYR A 186 -20.43 15.84 -8.47
CA TYR A 186 -21.41 14.86 -8.00
C TYR A 186 -22.45 15.45 -7.03
N TYR A 187 -22.23 16.64 -6.46
CA TYR A 187 -23.27 17.37 -5.71
C TYR A 187 -24.26 18.10 -6.61
N LEU A 188 -23.87 18.48 -7.82
CA LEU A 188 -24.75 19.16 -8.77
C LEU A 188 -25.94 18.25 -9.19
N PRO A 189 -27.21 18.71 -9.06
CA PRO A 189 -28.39 17.88 -9.30
C PRO A 189 -28.42 17.23 -10.68
N ASN A 190 -28.15 18.00 -11.74
CA ASN A 190 -28.18 17.51 -13.12
C ASN A 190 -27.14 16.40 -13.32
N ASN A 191 -25.91 16.63 -12.87
CA ASN A 191 -24.84 15.64 -12.99
C ASN A 191 -25.15 14.35 -12.22
N ARG A 192 -25.66 14.47 -10.99
CA ARG A 192 -26.02 13.34 -10.14
C ARG A 192 -27.16 12.52 -10.73
N LEU A 193 -28.18 13.18 -11.29
CA LEU A 193 -29.31 12.49 -11.92
C LEU A 193 -28.85 11.58 -13.05
N TYR A 194 -27.99 12.08 -13.95
CA TYR A 194 -27.52 11.31 -15.10
C TYR A 194 -26.39 10.32 -14.78
N ALA A 195 -25.44 10.67 -13.91
CA ALA A 195 -24.28 9.83 -13.63
C ALA A 195 -24.56 8.71 -12.62
N THR A 196 -25.48 8.94 -11.67
CA THR A 196 -25.69 8.04 -10.52
C THR A 196 -27.17 7.79 -10.21
N ASN A 197 -28.08 8.08 -11.15
CA ASN A 197 -29.53 7.99 -10.96
C ASN A 197 -30.01 8.76 -9.72
N GLY A 198 -29.40 9.92 -9.45
CA GLY A 198 -29.76 10.77 -8.31
C GLY A 198 -29.10 10.39 -6.98
N SER A 199 -28.29 9.33 -6.94
CA SER A 199 -27.64 8.86 -5.71
C SER A 199 -26.54 9.79 -5.21
N PHE A 200 -26.60 10.17 -3.93
CA PHE A 200 -25.56 10.95 -3.24
C PHE A 200 -24.34 10.12 -2.80
N ILE A 201 -24.38 8.79 -2.94
CA ILE A 201 -23.34 7.91 -2.42
C ILE A 201 -21.95 8.31 -2.93
N PRO A 202 -21.71 8.51 -4.24
CA PRO A 202 -20.38 8.92 -4.72
C PRO A 202 -19.94 10.29 -4.19
N ALA A 203 -20.85 11.26 -4.09
CA ALA A 203 -20.54 12.60 -3.56
C ALA A 203 -20.10 12.53 -2.08
N ILE A 204 -20.82 11.75 -1.27
CA ILE A 204 -20.51 11.56 0.15
C ILE A 204 -19.16 10.84 0.31
N LEU A 205 -18.93 9.74 -0.42
CA LEU A 205 -17.69 8.98 -0.33
C LEU A 205 -16.47 9.82 -0.75
N LEU A 206 -16.55 10.57 -1.86
CA LEU A 206 -15.48 11.47 -2.29
C LEU A 206 -15.19 12.54 -1.22
N THR A 207 -16.24 13.14 -0.65
CA THR A 207 -16.10 14.15 0.40
C THR A 207 -15.45 13.60 1.67
N LEU A 208 -15.78 12.36 2.08
CA LEU A 208 -15.19 11.72 3.25
C LEU A 208 -13.71 11.35 3.04
N VAL A 209 -13.33 11.01 1.81
CA VAL A 209 -11.94 10.66 1.46
C VAL A 209 -11.06 11.91 1.28
N PHE A 210 -11.63 13.05 0.86
CA PHE A 210 -10.88 14.27 0.59
C PHE A 210 -9.99 14.78 1.75
N PRO A 211 -10.44 14.82 3.02
CA PRO A 211 -9.61 15.22 4.15
C PRO A 211 -8.31 14.43 4.28
N LEU A 212 -8.32 13.13 3.95
CA LEU A 212 -7.13 12.30 3.95
C LEU A 212 -6.11 12.78 2.90
N HIS A 213 -6.57 13.07 1.69
CA HIS A 213 -5.72 13.60 0.62
C HIS A 213 -5.18 14.99 0.96
N ALA A 214 -6.00 15.87 1.53
CA ALA A 214 -5.58 17.19 1.99
C ALA A 214 -4.51 17.11 3.10
N MET A 215 -4.71 16.23 4.08
CA MET A 215 -3.74 15.99 5.16
C MET A 215 -2.39 15.50 4.61
N TRP A 216 -2.40 14.56 3.67
CA TRP A 216 -1.19 14.04 3.04
C TRP A 216 -0.47 15.10 2.22
N PHE A 217 -1.20 15.94 1.47
CA PHE A 217 -0.60 17.05 0.74
C PHE A 217 0.04 18.07 1.68
N HIS A 218 -0.66 18.43 2.76
CA HIS A 218 -0.10 19.32 3.79
C HIS A 218 1.19 18.74 4.40
N ALA A 219 1.21 17.44 4.72
CA ALA A 219 2.42 16.77 5.20
C ALA A 219 3.56 16.81 4.16
N CYS A 220 3.24 16.67 2.87
CA CYS A 220 4.20 16.79 1.78
C CYS A 220 4.85 18.18 1.73
N ILE A 221 4.03 19.25 1.74
CA ILE A 221 4.50 20.65 1.73
C ILE A 221 5.34 20.96 2.97
N LYS A 222 4.87 20.56 4.17
CA LYS A 222 5.64 20.70 5.41
C LYS A 222 7.00 20.00 5.31
N GLY A 223 7.03 18.83 4.68
CA GLY A 223 8.27 18.10 4.40
C GLY A 223 9.24 18.88 3.51
N PHE A 224 8.75 19.57 2.47
CA PHE A 224 9.59 20.44 1.64
C PHE A 224 10.09 21.67 2.38
N ALA A 225 9.21 22.37 3.09
CA ALA A 225 9.58 23.55 3.87
C ALA A 225 10.70 23.21 4.87
N ARG A 226 10.58 22.08 5.59
CA ARG A 226 11.60 21.62 6.54
C ARG A 226 12.94 21.30 5.87
N ARG A 227 12.92 20.59 4.72
CA ARG A 227 14.16 20.29 3.98
C ARG A 227 14.80 21.55 3.40
N GLY A 228 14.00 22.50 2.92
CA GLY A 228 14.46 23.80 2.44
C GLY A 228 15.10 24.63 3.55
N ALA A 229 14.48 24.67 4.73
CA ALA A 229 15.04 25.35 5.90
C ALA A 229 16.39 24.74 6.31
N LYS A 230 16.51 23.41 6.35
CA LYS A 230 17.77 22.71 6.66
C LYS A 230 18.87 22.98 5.62
N ALA A 231 18.51 23.05 4.34
CA ALA A 231 19.47 23.39 3.28
C ALA A 231 19.97 24.84 3.41
N ARG A 232 19.08 25.78 3.79
CA ARG A 232 19.44 27.19 4.01
C ARG A 232 20.26 27.42 5.28
N SER A 233 20.10 26.60 6.31
CA SER A 233 20.82 26.77 7.57
C SER A 233 22.29 26.34 7.50
N GLY A 234 22.81 25.95 6.33
CA GLY A 234 24.24 25.62 6.15
C GLY A 234 24.73 24.40 6.94
N VAL A 235 23.84 23.73 7.68
CA VAL A 235 24.13 22.46 8.36
C VAL A 235 24.30 21.42 7.25
N ALA A 236 25.54 21.23 6.84
CA ALA A 236 25.94 20.21 5.88
C ALA A 236 25.22 18.92 6.24
N LEU A 237 24.39 18.44 5.31
CA LEU A 237 23.85 17.09 5.44
C LEU A 237 25.06 16.16 5.53
N PRO A 238 25.17 15.29 6.56
CA PRO A 238 26.19 14.27 6.51
C PRO A 238 26.04 13.55 5.17
N PRO A 239 27.14 13.32 4.44
CA PRO A 239 27.09 12.67 3.14
C PRO A 239 26.23 11.42 3.28
N SER A 240 25.25 11.27 2.39
CA SER A 240 24.39 10.08 2.38
C SER A 240 25.30 8.86 2.28
N THR A 241 25.47 8.15 3.39
CA THR A 241 26.21 6.89 3.50
C THR A 241 25.40 5.77 2.85
N GLU A 242 25.09 5.93 1.57
CA GLU A 242 24.73 4.85 0.67
C GLU A 242 25.90 4.70 -0.30
N GLY A 243 26.91 3.90 0.05
CA GLY A 243 28.00 3.62 -0.89
C GLY A 243 29.20 2.82 -0.38
N THR A 244 29.63 2.96 0.87
CA THR A 244 30.83 2.24 1.35
C THR A 244 30.45 1.06 2.22
N ALA A 245 30.46 -0.13 1.61
CA ALA A 245 30.49 -1.41 2.28
C ALA A 245 31.79 -1.53 3.11
N HIS A 246 31.82 -0.95 4.31
CA HIS A 246 32.74 -1.43 5.33
C HIS A 246 32.22 -2.78 5.81
N LEU A 247 32.95 -3.85 5.46
CA LEU A 247 32.81 -5.15 6.12
C LEU A 247 32.96 -4.92 7.64
N PRO A 248 32.00 -5.35 8.47
CA PRO A 248 32.15 -5.25 9.90
C PRO A 248 33.37 -6.08 10.34
N PRO A 249 34.12 -5.63 11.36
CA PRO A 249 35.21 -6.41 11.93
C PRO A 249 34.68 -7.78 12.37
N VAL A 250 35.40 -8.83 12.00
CA VAL A 250 35.14 -10.19 12.47
C VAL A 250 35.37 -10.20 13.98
N ILE A 251 34.30 -10.16 14.75
CA ILE A 251 34.35 -10.42 16.20
C ILE A 251 34.30 -11.93 16.37
N THR A 252 35.45 -12.55 16.58
CA THR A 252 35.55 -13.93 17.11
C THR A 252 35.10 -13.92 18.56
N ILE A 253 33.82 -14.23 18.80
CA ILE A 253 33.32 -14.55 20.14
C ILE A 253 33.48 -16.05 20.33
N GLU A 254 34.47 -16.43 21.13
CA GLU A 254 34.59 -17.77 21.70
C GLU A 254 33.52 -17.90 22.79
N HIS A 255 32.52 -18.74 22.56
CA HIS A 255 31.44 -18.97 23.52
C HIS A 255 31.32 -20.46 23.85
N ASP A 256 31.85 -20.79 25.02
CA ASP A 256 31.69 -22.05 25.71
C ASP A 256 30.27 -22.11 26.30
N TYR A 257 29.42 -23.00 25.78
CA TYR A 257 28.06 -23.20 26.28
C TYR A 257 27.84 -24.62 26.77
N HIS A 258 27.76 -24.73 28.09
CA HIS A 258 27.31 -25.90 28.82
C HIS A 258 25.77 -25.98 28.77
N TYR A 259 25.22 -26.98 28.06
CA TYR A 259 23.77 -27.17 27.94
C TYR A 259 23.23 -28.07 29.07
N LYS A 260 22.29 -27.54 29.87
CA LYS A 260 21.45 -28.35 30.78
C LYS A 260 20.21 -28.85 30.04
N HIS A 261 19.97 -30.16 30.17
CA HIS A 261 18.80 -30.88 29.68
C HIS A 261 17.49 -30.36 30.31
N VAL A 262 16.46 -30.14 29.49
CA VAL A 262 15.07 -29.98 29.95
C VAL A 262 14.19 -30.94 29.15
N SER A 263 13.38 -31.68 29.90
CA SER A 263 12.59 -32.84 29.53
C SER A 263 11.21 -32.52 28.95
N ASP A 264 10.77 -33.45 28.09
CA ASP A 264 9.43 -34.03 27.91
C ASP A 264 8.17 -33.15 27.88
N SER A 265 7.64 -32.97 26.66
CA SER A 265 6.18 -32.95 26.39
C SER A 265 5.77 -33.26 24.93
N THR A 266 6.68 -33.76 24.09
CA THR A 266 6.42 -33.92 22.63
C THR A 266 5.92 -35.29 22.19
N SER A 267 5.51 -36.18 23.11
CA SER A 267 5.27 -37.60 22.78
C SER A 267 4.03 -37.88 21.93
N LEU A 268 3.03 -37.00 21.86
CA LEU A 268 1.76 -37.32 21.21
C LEU A 268 1.65 -36.94 19.72
N ARG A 269 2.47 -36.02 19.20
CA ARG A 269 2.39 -35.58 17.78
C ARG A 269 3.30 -36.34 16.82
N SER A 270 4.07 -37.31 17.31
CA SER A 270 5.20 -37.91 16.58
C SER A 270 4.89 -39.19 15.79
N ARG A 271 3.64 -39.67 15.81
CA ARG A 271 3.26 -40.97 15.21
C ARG A 271 2.78 -40.94 13.75
N LEU A 272 2.68 -39.77 13.11
CA LEU A 272 2.08 -39.64 11.77
C LEU A 272 3.06 -39.29 10.63
N ILE A 273 4.36 -39.19 10.90
CA ILE A 273 5.34 -38.79 9.87
C ILE A 273 6.33 -39.94 9.60
N PRO A 274 6.43 -40.45 8.37
CA PRO A 274 7.38 -41.50 7.98
C PRO A 274 8.82 -41.14 8.36
N HIS A 275 9.56 -42.11 8.91
CA HIS A 275 10.92 -41.91 9.43
C HIS A 275 11.91 -41.32 8.41
N ALA A 276 11.70 -41.58 7.11
CA ALA A 276 12.54 -41.06 6.03
C ALA A 276 12.43 -39.53 5.83
N ILE A 277 11.26 -38.94 6.10
CA ILE A 277 11.02 -37.48 5.95
C ILE A 277 11.35 -36.73 7.26
N ARG A 278 11.40 -37.47 8.38
CA ARG A 278 11.61 -36.92 9.73
C ARG A 278 13.01 -36.33 9.92
N ARG A 279 14.05 -36.93 9.35
CA ARG A 279 15.43 -36.43 9.49
C ARG A 279 15.66 -35.09 8.76
N PRO A 280 15.32 -34.93 7.46
CA PRO A 280 15.47 -33.66 6.77
C PRO A 280 14.59 -32.56 7.36
N TYR A 281 13.33 -32.89 7.71
CA TYR A 281 12.39 -31.92 8.27
C TYR A 281 12.82 -31.42 9.64
N ASN A 282 13.25 -32.32 10.54
CA ASN A 282 13.73 -31.90 11.86
C ASN A 282 15.03 -31.11 11.77
N TYR A 283 15.93 -31.47 10.85
CA TYR A 283 17.14 -30.70 10.59
C TYR A 283 16.82 -29.29 10.08
N TYR A 284 15.93 -29.16 9.09
CA TYR A 284 15.52 -27.88 8.54
C TYR A 284 14.76 -27.03 9.58
N ARG A 285 13.84 -27.64 10.33
CA ARG A 285 13.09 -26.99 11.41
C ARG A 285 14.02 -26.54 12.55
N TRP A 286 15.01 -27.34 12.91
CA TRP A 286 16.03 -26.98 13.91
C TRP A 286 16.90 -25.82 13.41
N ARG A 287 17.32 -25.82 12.15
CA ARG A 287 18.10 -24.72 11.55
C ARG A 287 17.29 -23.42 11.47
N LEU A 288 15.99 -23.52 11.18
CA LEU A 288 15.05 -22.41 11.22
C LEU A 288 14.78 -21.91 12.64
N SER A 289 14.66 -22.79 13.63
CA SER A 289 14.50 -22.37 15.03
C SER A 289 15.77 -21.70 15.55
N GLN A 290 16.95 -22.20 15.18
CA GLN A 290 18.24 -21.59 15.49
C GLN A 290 18.37 -20.20 14.83
N ARG A 291 18.03 -20.07 13.54
CA ARG A 291 17.98 -18.76 12.88
C ARG A 291 16.96 -17.82 13.51
N ARG A 292 15.77 -18.30 13.89
CA ARG A 292 14.75 -17.49 14.56
C ARG A 292 15.17 -17.09 15.97
N GLN A 293 15.86 -17.96 16.71
CA GLN A 293 16.40 -17.64 18.03
C GLN A 293 17.57 -16.66 17.93
N ALA A 294 18.50 -16.85 16.99
CA ALA A 294 19.58 -15.92 16.73
C ALA A 294 19.05 -14.55 16.29
N VAL A 295 18.04 -14.50 15.41
CA VAL A 295 17.36 -13.27 15.02
C VAL A 295 16.59 -12.66 16.19
N ARG A 296 15.89 -13.45 17.02
CA ARG A 296 15.22 -12.94 18.23
C ARG A 296 16.21 -12.42 19.25
N GLN A 297 17.32 -13.11 19.48
CA GLN A 297 18.38 -12.69 20.39
C GLN A 297 19.04 -11.42 19.87
N TYR A 298 19.40 -11.38 18.58
CA TYR A 298 19.89 -10.17 17.92
C TYR A 298 18.90 -9.01 18.05
N TRP A 299 17.61 -9.25 17.81
CA TRP A 299 16.59 -8.23 18.01
C TRP A 299 16.35 -7.93 19.48
N GLN A 300 16.51 -8.85 20.43
CA GLN A 300 16.33 -8.64 21.87
C GLN A 300 17.51 -7.91 22.49
N THR A 301 18.74 -8.16 22.08
CA THR A 301 19.91 -7.36 22.47
C THR A 301 19.86 -5.99 21.80
N ARG A 302 19.46 -5.93 20.52
CA ARG A 302 19.23 -4.65 19.85
C ARG A 302 18.03 -3.89 20.41
N THR A 303 16.93 -4.55 20.79
CA THR A 303 15.75 -3.89 21.38
C THR A 303 15.90 -3.62 22.86
N ARG A 304 16.61 -4.42 23.66
CA ARG A 304 16.98 -4.02 25.04
C ARG A 304 17.89 -2.81 25.02
N GLY A 305 18.92 -2.81 24.17
CA GLY A 305 19.74 -1.62 23.94
C GLY A 305 18.92 -0.45 23.40
N VAL A 306 17.96 -0.68 22.50
CA VAL A 306 17.15 0.40 21.90
C VAL A 306 16.02 0.88 22.81
N TYR A 307 15.42 0.06 23.70
CA TYR A 307 14.37 0.48 24.65
C TYR A 307 14.96 1.22 25.85
N GLU A 308 16.18 0.89 26.27
CA GLU A 308 16.94 1.68 27.24
C GLU A 308 17.54 2.96 26.61
N LEU A 309 17.58 3.05 25.27
CA LEU A 309 18.02 4.22 24.48
C LEU A 309 16.87 4.85 23.64
N LEU A 310 15.60 4.59 23.96
CA LEU A 310 14.44 5.11 23.23
C LEU A 310 13.93 6.38 23.93
N PRO A 311 14.09 7.58 23.33
CA PRO A 311 13.52 8.81 23.89
C PRO A 311 12.00 8.83 23.74
N GLU A 312 11.33 9.55 24.66
CA GLU A 312 9.89 9.79 24.74
C GLU A 312 9.26 10.14 23.38
N ARG A 313 8.07 9.57 23.10
CA ARG A 313 6.94 10.01 22.22
C ARG A 313 7.20 10.55 20.79
N ASP A 314 8.38 11.05 20.46
CA ASP A 314 8.70 11.80 19.25
C ASP A 314 9.05 10.91 18.03
N ARG A 315 9.40 9.64 18.24
CA ARG A 315 9.75 8.72 17.14
C ARG A 315 8.56 8.30 16.27
N VAL A 316 7.34 8.30 16.81
CA VAL A 316 6.12 8.09 16.00
C VAL A 316 5.93 9.25 15.03
N PHE A 317 6.19 10.48 15.49
CA PHE A 317 6.13 11.65 14.65
C PHE A 317 7.28 11.70 13.64
N GLU A 318 8.46 11.20 13.95
CA GLU A 318 9.59 11.15 13.02
C GLU A 318 9.34 10.22 11.82
N TYR A 319 8.67 9.09 12.03
CA TYR A 319 8.26 8.16 10.96
C TYR A 319 7.26 8.77 9.97
N VAL A 320 6.38 9.68 10.44
CA VAL A 320 5.46 10.48 9.60
C VAL A 320 6.00 11.87 9.23
N GLY A 321 7.26 12.19 9.58
CA GLY A 321 7.90 13.46 9.21
C GLY A 321 7.47 14.69 10.02
N LEU A 322 6.92 14.49 11.22
CA LEU A 322 6.37 15.49 12.16
C LEU A 322 7.18 15.70 13.45
N GLY A 323 8.25 14.95 13.71
CA GLY A 323 9.03 15.09 14.95
C GLY A 323 9.60 16.51 15.14
N ARG A 324 9.45 17.08 16.35
CA ARG A 324 10.08 18.34 16.76
C ARG A 324 11.58 18.11 16.88
N GLY A 325 12.38 18.87 16.14
CA GLY A 325 13.82 18.90 16.37
C GLY A 325 14.06 19.39 17.80
N SER A 326 14.73 18.57 18.60
CA SER A 326 15.27 18.96 19.90
C SER A 326 16.19 20.16 19.68
N ALA A 327 15.71 21.34 20.09
CA ALA A 327 16.57 22.49 20.30
C ALA A 327 17.49 22.14 21.46
N THR A 328 18.76 21.89 21.17
CA THR A 328 19.82 21.83 22.16
C THR A 328 19.81 23.14 22.94
N ARG A 329 19.37 23.07 24.22
CA ARG A 329 19.73 24.07 25.23
C ARG A 329 21.25 24.04 25.33
N ALA A 330 21.90 25.10 24.87
CA ALA A 330 23.25 25.42 25.31
C ALA A 330 23.15 25.77 26.81
N ALA A 331 23.77 24.94 27.65
CA ALA A 331 24.01 25.26 29.05
C ALA A 331 25.16 26.28 29.11
N ALA A 332 24.91 27.36 29.85
CA ALA A 332 25.93 28.19 30.48
C ALA A 332 26.25 27.60 31.85
#